data_AF-A0A957AG01-F1
#
_entry.id   AF-A0A957AG01-F1
#
_cell.length_a   1.000
_cell.length_b   1.000
_cell.length_c   1.000
_cell.angle_alpha   90.00
_cell.angle_beta   90.00
_cell.angle_gamma   90.00
#
_symmetry.space_group_name_H-M   'P 1'
#
loop_
_entity.id
_entity.type
_entity.pdbx_description
1 polymer ?
#
loop_
_entity_poly.entity_id
_entity_poly.type
_entity_poly.pdbx_seq_one_letter_code
_entity_poly.pdbx_strand_id
1 'polypeptide(L)'
;MSATSEHDSSPVVGPPGGKRIYLDSAASAPLRPEALEAMMPFLTTAYANPSAHHSAGRDASDALEGAREDVAAILNTSPEEVIFTSGGTESINEAIKGVAMAQSEAGVGRHIVTTEIEHHAVLHSAQYLERFGFEVELLPVDEYGRVSPEAAAAAIRSDTVLVSIGYANNEVGTVQPLAE
;
A
#
# COMPACT_ATOMS: atom_id res chain seq x y z
N MET A 1 -25.42 37.11 -16.51
CA MET A 1 -24.30 37.45 -15.62
C MET A 1 -23.73 36.14 -15.11
N SER A 2 -22.75 35.60 -15.84
CA SER A 2 -22.13 34.31 -15.54
C SER A 2 -20.86 34.59 -14.72
N ALA A 3 -20.85 34.21 -13.46
CA ALA A 3 -19.65 34.25 -12.62
C ALA A 3 -18.94 32.90 -12.81
N THR A 4 -17.98 32.87 -13.73
CA THR A 4 -17.00 31.79 -13.83
C THR A 4 -16.00 31.96 -12.69
N SER A 5 -16.03 31.08 -11.70
CA SER A 5 -14.98 31.01 -10.69
C SER A 5 -13.73 30.43 -11.33
N GLU A 6 -12.74 31.28 -11.57
CA GLU A 6 -11.38 30.84 -11.91
C GLU A 6 -10.82 30.10 -10.68
N HIS A 7 -10.52 28.81 -10.85
CA HIS A 7 -9.72 28.06 -9.88
C HIS A 7 -8.28 28.58 -9.98
N ASP A 8 -7.91 29.42 -9.02
CA ASP A 8 -6.54 29.87 -8.79
C ASP A 8 -5.65 28.67 -8.43
N SER A 9 -4.65 28.41 -9.27
CA SER A 9 -3.66 27.34 -9.14
C SER A 9 -2.36 27.80 -8.45
N SER A 10 -2.42 28.93 -7.74
CA SER A 10 -1.29 29.44 -6.96
C SER A 10 -0.87 28.44 -5.87
N PRO A 11 0.44 28.25 -5.63
CA PRO A 11 0.93 27.43 -4.53
C PRO A 11 0.38 27.99 -3.22
N VAL A 12 -0.27 27.15 -2.41
CA VAL A 12 -0.83 27.50 -1.10
C VAL A 12 0.18 28.39 -0.36
N VAL A 13 -0.16 29.66 -0.17
CA VAL A 13 0.73 30.67 0.41
C VAL A 13 0.78 30.43 1.92
N GLY A 14 1.99 30.30 2.47
CA GLY A 14 2.21 30.10 3.90
C GLY A 14 1.93 31.36 4.70
N PRO A 15 1.87 31.29 6.04
CA PRO A 15 1.72 32.48 6.86
C PRO A 15 2.85 33.48 6.53
N PRO A 16 2.53 34.77 6.30
CA PRO A 16 3.54 35.76 5.96
C PRO A 16 4.51 35.96 7.13
N GLY A 17 5.81 35.75 6.87
CA GLY A 17 6.92 36.10 7.78
C GLY A 17 7.59 34.95 8.54
N GLY A 18 7.13 33.71 8.40
CA GLY A 18 7.76 32.53 9.02
C GLY A 18 8.22 31.49 8.01
N LYS A 19 9.39 30.87 8.23
CA LYS A 19 9.81 29.69 7.45
C LYS A 19 8.80 28.57 7.72
N ARG A 20 8.09 28.11 6.69
CA ARG A 20 7.23 26.92 6.80
C ARG A 20 8.11 25.70 7.05
N ILE A 21 7.78 24.95 8.08
CA ILE A 21 8.41 23.67 8.42
C ILE A 21 7.32 22.61 8.29
N TYR A 22 7.56 21.60 7.45
CA TYR A 22 6.66 20.47 7.28
C TYR A 22 7.13 19.33 8.18
N LEU A 23 6.31 18.92 9.13
CA LEU A 23 6.61 17.90 10.13
C LEU A 23 5.58 16.75 10.08
N ASP A 24 5.12 16.41 8.88
CA ASP A 24 4.07 15.42 8.65
C ASP A 24 4.44 14.43 7.53
N SER A 25 5.72 14.06 7.47
CA SER A 25 6.24 13.15 6.44
C SER A 25 5.65 11.74 6.50
N ALA A 26 4.99 11.38 7.61
CA ALA A 26 4.26 10.12 7.74
C ALA A 26 2.97 10.12 6.89
N ALA A 27 2.33 11.27 6.70
CA ALA A 27 1.14 11.39 5.85
C ALA A 27 1.48 11.52 4.36
N SER A 28 2.52 12.29 4.02
CA SER A 28 3.02 12.41 2.65
C SER A 28 4.43 13.01 2.64
N ALA A 29 5.24 12.69 1.64
CA ALA A 29 6.57 13.26 1.48
C ALA A 29 6.69 13.99 0.13
N PRO A 30 7.47 15.09 0.05
CA PRO A 30 7.75 15.72 -1.24
C PRO A 30 8.44 14.72 -2.16
N LEU A 31 8.06 14.73 -3.45
CA LEU A 31 8.73 13.93 -4.46
C LEU A 31 10.21 14.28 -4.50
N ARG A 32 11.07 13.26 -4.45
CA ARG A 32 12.51 13.46 -4.57
C ARG A 32 12.87 13.99 -5.97
N PRO A 33 13.80 14.97 -6.10
CA PRO A 33 14.21 15.48 -7.40
C PRO A 33 14.66 14.38 -8.37
N GLU A 34 15.40 13.38 -7.88
CA GLU A 34 15.90 12.29 -8.70
C GLU A 34 14.76 11.38 -9.20
N ALA A 35 13.69 11.21 -8.41
CA ALA A 35 12.50 10.49 -8.85
C ALA A 35 11.72 11.29 -9.90
N LEU A 36 11.59 12.62 -9.72
CA LEU A 36 11.00 13.49 -10.72
C LEU A 36 11.75 13.40 -12.05
N GLU A 37 13.08 13.52 -12.02
CA GLU A 37 13.95 13.42 -13.20
C GLU A 37 13.79 12.08 -13.93
N ALA A 38 13.72 10.97 -13.19
CA ALA A 38 13.48 9.64 -13.75
C ALA A 38 12.08 9.49 -14.38
N MET A 39 11.06 10.18 -13.85
CA MET A 39 9.70 10.14 -14.38
C MET A 39 9.52 10.99 -15.64
N MET A 40 10.24 12.12 -15.75
CA MET A 40 10.03 13.12 -16.82
C MET A 40 10.01 12.53 -18.24
N PRO A 41 10.93 11.63 -18.65
CA PRO A 41 10.90 11.04 -19.98
C PRO A 41 9.55 10.40 -20.34
N PHE A 42 8.93 9.70 -19.39
CA PHE A 42 7.65 9.00 -19.60
C PHE A 42 6.44 9.93 -19.64
N LEU A 43 6.61 11.18 -19.18
CA LEU A 43 5.60 12.23 -19.25
C LEU A 43 5.72 13.10 -20.50
N THR A 44 6.87 13.09 -21.18
CA THR A 44 7.13 14.00 -22.31
C THR A 44 7.41 13.27 -23.63
N THR A 45 8.35 12.34 -23.64
CA THR A 45 8.96 11.81 -24.88
C THR A 45 8.75 10.31 -25.06
N ALA A 46 8.62 9.56 -23.98
CA ALA A 46 8.42 8.11 -23.93
C ALA A 46 7.00 7.77 -23.44
N TYR A 47 5.99 8.33 -24.09
CA TYR A 47 4.57 8.25 -23.70
C TYR A 47 3.82 7.05 -24.33
N ALA A 48 4.53 6.18 -25.05
CA ALA A 48 3.91 5.11 -25.82
C ALA A 48 3.25 4.06 -24.91
N ASN A 49 2.19 3.45 -25.42
CA ASN A 49 1.50 2.37 -24.71
C ASN A 49 2.40 1.11 -24.66
N PRO A 50 2.74 0.57 -23.46
CA PRO A 50 3.59 -0.61 -23.33
C PRO A 50 2.98 -1.87 -23.96
N SER A 51 1.67 -1.92 -24.19
CA SER A 51 1.01 -3.04 -24.88
C SER A 51 1.12 -2.97 -26.40
N ALA A 52 1.73 -1.92 -26.97
CA ALA A 52 1.85 -1.76 -28.42
C ALA A 52 3.05 -2.53 -28.99
N HIS A 53 2.87 -3.19 -30.14
CA HIS A 53 3.90 -4.02 -30.77
C HIS A 53 4.95 -3.25 -31.59
N HIS A 54 4.87 -1.93 -31.72
CA HIS A 54 5.90 -1.15 -32.41
C HIS A 54 7.09 -0.84 -31.49
N SER A 55 8.19 -0.33 -32.03
CA SER A 55 9.42 -0.07 -31.26
C SER A 55 9.15 0.76 -30.01
N ALA A 56 8.48 1.90 -30.14
CA ALA A 56 8.20 2.76 -28.99
C ALA A 56 7.36 2.08 -27.88
N GLY A 57 6.52 1.09 -28.24
CA GLY A 57 5.72 0.34 -27.26
C GLY A 57 6.57 -0.71 -26.55
N ARG A 58 7.47 -1.38 -27.28
CA ARG A 58 8.48 -2.24 -26.68
C ARG A 58 9.40 -1.46 -25.74
N ASP A 59 9.89 -0.29 -26.16
CA ASP A 59 10.75 0.54 -25.31
C ASP A 59 10.04 0.94 -24.01
N ALA A 60 8.73 1.24 -24.05
CA ALA A 60 7.94 1.51 -22.86
C ALA A 60 7.70 0.26 -21.99
N SER A 61 7.49 -0.90 -22.62
CA SER A 61 7.37 -2.18 -21.92
C SER A 61 8.66 -2.56 -21.19
N ASP A 62 9.80 -2.41 -21.87
CA ASP A 62 11.13 -2.71 -21.32
C ASP A 62 11.43 -1.80 -20.11
N ALA A 63 11.02 -0.52 -20.18
CA ALA A 63 11.15 0.40 -19.04
C ALA A 63 10.28 0.00 -17.84
N LEU A 64 9.04 -0.44 -18.09
CA LEU A 64 8.15 -0.93 -17.02
C LEU A 64 8.70 -2.20 -16.38
N GLU A 65 9.25 -3.11 -17.17
CA GLU A 65 9.83 -4.36 -16.67
C GLU A 65 11.12 -4.11 -15.91
N GLY A 66 12.01 -3.23 -16.39
CA GLY A 66 13.19 -2.80 -15.63
C GLY A 66 12.82 -2.20 -14.26
N ALA A 67 11.76 -1.39 -14.20
CA ALA A 67 11.26 -0.87 -12.92
C ALA A 67 10.73 -1.98 -11.99
N ARG A 68 10.16 -3.05 -12.55
CA ARG A 68 9.71 -4.22 -11.80
C ARG A 68 10.90 -5.00 -11.23
N GLU A 69 11.94 -5.21 -12.03
CA GLU A 69 13.19 -5.85 -11.62
C GLU A 69 13.86 -5.07 -10.47
N ASP A 70 13.93 -3.75 -10.58
CA ASP A 70 14.50 -2.88 -9.53
C ASP A 70 13.74 -3.02 -8.20
N VAL A 71 12.41 -2.98 -8.24
CA VAL A 71 11.55 -3.15 -7.06
C VAL A 71 11.71 -4.54 -6.46
N ALA A 72 11.73 -5.58 -7.31
CA ALA A 72 11.89 -6.96 -6.87
C ALA A 72 13.24 -7.17 -6.17
N ALA A 73 14.32 -6.57 -6.70
CA ALA A 73 15.64 -6.62 -6.10
C ALA A 73 15.68 -5.95 -4.71
N ILE A 74 15.01 -4.81 -4.53
CA ILE A 74 14.89 -4.12 -3.23
C ILE A 74 14.16 -5.00 -2.20
N LEU A 75 13.11 -5.70 -2.64
CA LEU A 75 12.29 -6.57 -1.79
C LEU A 75 12.86 -7.98 -1.62
N ASN A 76 13.94 -8.33 -2.33
CA ASN A 76 14.53 -9.68 -2.38
C ASN A 76 13.52 -10.76 -2.83
N THR A 77 12.74 -10.47 -3.87
CA THR A 77 11.68 -11.33 -4.44
C THR A 77 11.88 -11.47 -5.95
N SER A 78 11.13 -12.33 -6.64
CA SER A 78 11.20 -12.41 -8.10
C SER A 78 10.34 -11.33 -8.77
N PRO A 79 10.68 -10.84 -9.98
CA PRO A 79 9.86 -9.85 -10.68
C PRO A 79 8.41 -10.29 -10.87
N GLU A 80 8.17 -11.59 -11.09
CA GLU A 80 6.83 -12.17 -11.27
C GLU A 80 5.96 -12.09 -10.01
N GLU A 81 6.56 -11.85 -8.84
CA GLU A 81 5.87 -11.66 -7.56
C GLU A 81 5.48 -10.18 -7.31
N VAL A 82 5.90 -9.26 -8.18
CA VAL A 82 5.62 -7.82 -8.05
C VAL A 82 4.47 -7.42 -8.96
N ILE A 83 3.39 -6.91 -8.38
CA ILE A 83 2.25 -6.29 -9.09
C ILE A 83 2.25 -4.79 -8.75
N PHE A 84 2.18 -3.95 -9.80
CA PHE A 84 2.02 -2.51 -9.62
C PHE A 84 0.54 -2.15 -9.46
N THR A 85 0.22 -1.43 -8.39
CA THR A 85 -1.12 -0.90 -8.10
C THR A 85 -1.06 0.64 -8.12
N SER A 86 -2.22 1.29 -7.97
CA SER A 86 -2.31 2.76 -7.83
C SER A 86 -1.81 3.28 -6.48
N GLY A 87 -1.57 2.41 -5.50
CA GLY A 87 -1.02 2.78 -4.19
C GLY A 87 -1.40 1.81 -3.07
N GLY A 88 -0.98 2.15 -1.85
CA GLY A 88 -1.09 1.25 -0.68
C GLY A 88 -2.52 0.79 -0.38
N THR A 89 -3.53 1.67 -0.53
CA THR A 89 -4.93 1.27 -0.32
C THR A 89 -5.39 0.18 -1.28
N GLU A 90 -5.03 0.27 -2.57
CA GLU A 90 -5.39 -0.74 -3.56
C GLU A 90 -4.66 -2.06 -3.28
N SER A 91 -3.34 -2.00 -3.04
CA SER A 91 -2.54 -3.20 -2.69
C SER A 91 -3.07 -3.92 -1.46
N ILE A 92 -3.44 -3.18 -0.41
CA ILE A 92 -4.02 -3.76 0.82
C ILE A 92 -5.36 -4.43 0.52
N ASN A 93 -6.23 -3.78 -0.27
CA ASN A 93 -7.52 -4.35 -0.64
C ASN A 93 -7.36 -5.62 -1.48
N GLU A 94 -6.47 -5.59 -2.46
CA GLU A 94 -6.19 -6.71 -3.35
C GLU A 94 -5.63 -7.91 -2.57
N ALA A 95 -4.63 -7.70 -1.71
CA ALA A 95 -4.04 -8.75 -0.88
C ALA A 95 -5.06 -9.35 0.10
N ILE A 96 -5.73 -8.52 0.91
CA ILE A 96 -6.64 -9.00 1.96
C ILE A 96 -7.85 -9.70 1.36
N LYS A 97 -8.55 -9.04 0.42
CA LYS A 97 -9.78 -9.60 -0.15
C LYS A 97 -9.47 -10.75 -1.08
N GLY A 98 -8.43 -10.64 -1.91
CA GLY A 98 -8.02 -11.67 -2.85
C GLY A 98 -7.63 -12.96 -2.13
N VAL A 99 -6.70 -12.90 -1.19
CA VAL A 99 -6.24 -14.08 -0.45
C VAL A 99 -7.38 -14.70 0.37
N ALA A 100 -8.11 -13.88 1.14
CA ALA A 100 -9.19 -14.40 1.98
C ALA A 100 -10.29 -15.09 1.16
N MET A 101 -10.72 -14.48 0.05
CA MET A 101 -11.74 -15.08 -0.83
C MET A 101 -11.22 -16.35 -1.50
N ALA A 102 -10.01 -16.34 -2.05
CA ALA A 102 -9.43 -17.52 -2.71
C ALA A 102 -9.26 -18.71 -1.75
N GLN A 103 -8.76 -18.47 -0.54
CA GLN A 103 -8.62 -19.51 0.48
C GLN A 103 -9.99 -20.04 0.96
N SER A 104 -10.99 -19.18 1.04
CA SER A 104 -12.35 -19.59 1.38
C SER A 104 -12.99 -20.44 0.29
N GLU A 105 -12.81 -20.06 -0.99
CA GLU A 105 -13.25 -20.85 -2.15
C GLU A 105 -12.55 -22.22 -2.22
N ALA A 106 -11.28 -22.28 -1.81
CA ALA A 106 -10.52 -23.53 -1.65
C ALA A 106 -10.98 -24.39 -0.45
N GLY A 107 -11.93 -23.90 0.36
CA GLY A 107 -12.51 -24.63 1.49
C GLY A 107 -11.69 -24.60 2.77
N VAL A 108 -10.72 -23.69 2.91
CA VAL A 108 -9.88 -23.55 4.11
C VAL A 108 -10.71 -23.05 5.30
N GLY A 109 -11.40 -21.94 5.13
CA GLY A 109 -12.16 -21.33 6.21
C GLY A 109 -12.57 -19.89 5.93
N ARG A 110 -12.88 -19.16 6.99
CA ARG A 110 -13.32 -17.76 6.94
C ARG A 110 -12.83 -16.95 8.13
N HIS A 111 -11.68 -17.30 8.72
CA HIS A 111 -11.11 -16.57 9.85
C HIS A 111 -9.93 -15.70 9.41
N ILE A 112 -9.94 -14.42 9.78
CA ILE A 112 -8.89 -13.44 9.48
C ILE A 112 -8.39 -12.87 10.80
N VAL A 113 -7.07 -12.83 10.97
CA VAL A 113 -6.43 -12.21 12.13
C VAL A 113 -5.74 -10.93 11.68
N THR A 114 -5.98 -9.82 12.38
CA THR A 114 -5.24 -8.56 12.18
C THR A 114 -5.11 -7.80 13.49
N THR A 115 -4.72 -6.52 13.50
CA THR A 115 -4.41 -5.76 14.72
C THR A 115 -5.32 -4.55 14.90
N GLU A 116 -5.50 -4.09 16.13
CA GLU A 116 -6.30 -2.89 16.41
C GLU A 116 -5.66 -1.59 15.89
N ILE A 117 -4.37 -1.62 15.55
CA ILE A 117 -3.57 -0.44 15.18
C ILE A 117 -3.26 -0.35 13.68
N GLU A 118 -4.00 -1.10 12.86
CA GLU A 118 -3.81 -1.07 11.42
C GLU A 118 -4.33 0.21 10.76
N HIS A 119 -3.76 0.52 9.60
CA HIS A 119 -4.30 1.57 8.73
C HIS A 119 -5.75 1.24 8.34
N HIS A 120 -6.60 2.26 8.17
CA HIS A 120 -8.01 2.09 7.81
C HIS A 120 -8.24 1.22 6.56
N ALA A 121 -7.31 1.21 5.60
CA ALA A 121 -7.41 0.35 4.43
C ALA A 121 -7.43 -1.15 4.79
N VAL A 122 -6.70 -1.56 5.83
CA VAL A 122 -6.68 -2.96 6.32
C VAL A 122 -7.98 -3.22 7.08
N LEU A 123 -8.28 -2.41 8.10
CA LEU A 123 -9.46 -2.57 8.96
C LEU A 123 -10.76 -2.62 8.14
N HIS A 124 -10.95 -1.67 7.22
CA HIS A 124 -12.14 -1.64 6.38
C HIS A 124 -12.18 -2.77 5.34
N SER A 125 -11.02 -3.27 4.89
CA SER A 125 -10.98 -4.43 4.00
C SER A 125 -11.39 -5.71 4.71
N ALA A 126 -10.87 -5.93 5.93
CA ALA A 126 -11.26 -7.07 6.77
C ALA A 126 -12.74 -6.97 7.18
N GLN A 127 -13.19 -5.81 7.65
CA GLN A 127 -14.60 -5.58 8.01
C GLN A 127 -15.55 -5.78 6.81
N TYR A 128 -15.13 -5.39 5.61
CA TYR A 128 -15.93 -5.64 4.41
C TYR A 128 -16.18 -7.14 4.19
N LEU A 129 -15.21 -8.00 4.50
CA LEU A 129 -15.31 -9.45 4.35
C LEU A 129 -16.27 -10.09 5.35
N GLU A 130 -16.59 -9.45 6.49
CA GLU A 130 -17.63 -9.93 7.41
C GLU A 130 -18.99 -10.11 6.71
N ARG A 131 -19.28 -9.27 5.70
CA ARG A 131 -20.49 -9.38 4.87
C ARG A 131 -20.56 -10.69 4.07
N PHE A 132 -19.42 -11.36 3.90
CA PHE A 132 -19.27 -12.65 3.23
C PHE A 132 -19.03 -13.79 4.24
N GLY A 133 -19.37 -13.57 5.51
CA GLY A 133 -19.29 -14.56 6.57
C GLY A 133 -17.87 -14.81 7.09
N PHE A 134 -16.94 -13.86 6.89
CA PHE A 134 -15.65 -13.91 7.56
C PHE A 134 -15.75 -13.41 8.99
N GLU A 135 -14.99 -14.05 9.88
CA GLU A 135 -14.75 -13.63 11.25
C GLU A 135 -13.41 -12.90 11.29
N VAL A 136 -13.41 -11.68 11.83
CA VAL A 136 -12.20 -10.87 11.99
C VAL A 136 -11.83 -10.82 13.47
N GLU A 137 -10.67 -11.37 13.81
CA GLU A 137 -10.07 -11.29 15.14
C GLU A 137 -9.02 -10.16 15.16
N LEU A 138 -9.21 -9.20 16.06
CA LEU A 138 -8.28 -8.09 16.27
C LEU A 138 -7.38 -8.38 17.46
N LEU A 139 -6.07 -8.44 17.21
CA LEU A 139 -5.05 -8.60 18.22
C LEU A 139 -4.80 -7.25 18.92
N PRO A 140 -4.77 -7.23 20.27
CA PRO A 140 -4.36 -6.05 21.01
C PRO A 140 -2.85 -5.84 20.87
N VAL A 141 -2.40 -4.65 21.23
CA VAL A 141 -0.97 -4.30 21.31
C VAL A 141 -0.57 -3.91 22.73
N ASP A 142 0.73 -3.99 23.01
CA ASP A 142 1.30 -3.50 24.26
C ASP A 142 1.42 -1.96 24.31
N GLU A 143 1.98 -1.43 25.40
CA GLU A 143 2.21 0.01 25.60
C GLU A 143 3.18 0.64 24.58
N TYR A 144 3.93 -0.16 23.82
CA TYR A 144 4.81 0.27 22.75
C TYR A 144 4.16 0.10 21.37
N GLY A 145 2.91 -0.36 21.28
CA GLY A 145 2.24 -0.64 20.01
C GLY A 145 2.73 -1.91 19.32
N ARG A 146 3.28 -2.87 20.06
CA ARG A 146 3.73 -4.17 19.52
C ARG A 146 2.71 -5.26 19.73
N VAL A 147 2.56 -6.11 18.72
CA VAL A 147 1.83 -7.37 18.82
C VAL A 147 2.75 -8.43 19.43
N SER A 148 2.24 -9.22 20.37
CA SER A 148 2.96 -10.39 20.88
C SER A 148 2.97 -11.51 19.83
N PRO A 149 4.14 -12.06 19.44
CA PRO A 149 4.22 -13.23 18.56
C PRO A 149 3.44 -14.43 19.11
N GLU A 150 3.45 -14.63 20.43
CA GLU A 150 2.69 -15.69 21.08
C GLU A 150 1.18 -15.50 20.95
N ALA A 151 0.69 -14.26 21.09
CA ALA A 151 -0.72 -13.93 20.88
C ALA A 151 -1.12 -14.15 19.42
N ALA A 152 -0.28 -13.74 18.46
CA ALA A 152 -0.52 -13.98 17.04
C ALA A 152 -0.56 -15.48 16.72
N ALA A 153 0.37 -16.26 17.24
CA ALA A 153 0.39 -17.72 17.08
C ALA A 153 -0.84 -18.40 17.70
N ALA A 154 -1.29 -17.94 18.87
CA ALA A 154 -2.46 -18.48 19.55
C ALA A 154 -3.78 -18.19 18.83
N ALA A 155 -3.85 -17.08 18.09
CA ALA A 155 -5.02 -16.73 17.28
C ALA A 155 -5.13 -17.56 15.99
N ILE A 156 -4.08 -18.25 15.56
CA ILE A 156 -4.13 -19.10 14.36
C ILE A 156 -4.94 -20.37 14.66
N ARG A 157 -6.11 -20.45 14.04
CA ARG A 157 -7.02 -21.60 14.03
C ARG A 157 -6.92 -22.39 12.73
N SER A 158 -7.49 -23.59 12.71
CA SER A 158 -7.54 -24.45 11.51
C SER A 158 -8.33 -23.85 10.33
N ASP A 159 -9.19 -22.87 10.58
CA ASP A 159 -10.00 -22.16 9.57
C ASP A 159 -9.45 -20.76 9.23
N THR A 160 -8.23 -20.43 9.70
CA THR A 160 -7.57 -19.13 9.44
C THR A 160 -7.06 -19.08 8.02
N VAL A 161 -7.52 -18.07 7.27
CA VAL A 161 -7.16 -17.87 5.87
C VAL A 161 -6.07 -16.81 5.68
N LEU A 162 -5.93 -15.88 6.62
CA LEU A 162 -5.02 -14.76 6.53
C LEU A 162 -4.67 -14.23 7.92
N VAL A 163 -3.39 -13.96 8.14
CA VAL A 163 -2.89 -13.09 9.22
C VAL A 163 -2.30 -11.85 8.56
N SER A 164 -2.77 -10.66 8.92
CA SER A 164 -2.31 -9.38 8.35
C SER A 164 -1.87 -8.44 9.46
N ILE A 165 -0.58 -8.12 9.48
CA ILE A 165 0.05 -7.24 10.48
C ILE A 165 0.87 -6.19 9.74
N GLY A 166 0.62 -4.91 10.01
CA GLY A 166 1.37 -3.79 9.46
C GLY A 166 2.83 -3.80 9.92
N TYR A 167 3.77 -3.57 9.00
CA TYR A 167 5.20 -3.64 9.30
C TYR A 167 5.66 -2.59 10.33
N ALA A 168 5.28 -1.33 10.10
CA ALA A 168 5.54 -0.23 11.01
C ALA A 168 4.29 0.65 11.11
N ASN A 169 3.94 1.05 12.33
CA ASN A 169 2.76 1.87 12.55
C ASN A 169 3.02 3.33 12.13
N ASN A 170 2.10 3.90 11.35
CA ASN A 170 2.23 5.25 10.80
C ASN A 170 1.97 6.38 11.83
N GLU A 171 1.42 6.07 13.01
CA GLU A 171 1.13 7.04 14.07
C GLU A 171 2.25 7.09 15.12
N VAL A 172 2.67 5.92 15.62
CA VAL A 172 3.68 5.80 16.69
C VAL A 172 5.07 5.40 16.21
N GLY A 173 5.21 4.97 14.95
CA GLY A 173 6.50 4.59 14.35
C GLY A 173 7.05 3.23 14.81
N THR A 174 6.31 2.48 15.63
CA THR A 174 6.70 1.17 16.12
C THR A 174 6.81 0.17 14.98
N VAL A 175 7.95 -0.51 14.88
CA VAL A 175 8.18 -1.63 13.96
C VAL A 175 7.78 -2.93 14.65
N GLN A 176 6.99 -3.76 13.96
CA GLN A 176 6.55 -5.06 14.44
C GLN A 176 7.65 -6.13 14.27
N PRO A 177 7.74 -7.12 15.16
CA PRO A 177 8.73 -8.19 15.10
C PRO A 177 8.37 -9.28 14.08
N LEU A 178 8.20 -8.94 12.80
CA LEU A 178 7.70 -9.88 11.78
C LEU A 178 8.59 -11.10 11.48
N ALA A 179 9.83 -11.12 11.99
CA ALA A 179 10.75 -12.24 11.82
C ALA A 179 10.58 -13.34 12.89
N GLU A 180 9.84 -13.03 13.97
CA GLU A 180 9.50 -13.93 15.08
C GLU A 180 8.16 -14.62 14.82
#